data_AF-A0A843H3G6-F1
#
_entry.id   AF-A0A843H3G6-F1
#
_cell.length_a   1.000
_cell.length_b   1.000
_cell.length_c   1.000
_cell.angle_alpha   90.00
_cell.angle_beta   90.00
_cell.angle_gamma   90.00
#
_symmetry.space_group_name_H-M   'P 1'
#
loop_
_entity.id
_entity.type
_entity.pdbx_description
1 polymer ?
#
loop_
_entity_poly.entity_id
_entity_poly.type
_entity_poly.pdbx_seq_one_letter_code
_entity_poly.pdbx_strand_id
1 'polypeptide(L)'
;MESVSYSSLRSAHIAEQAFIKDWQRWLIENWKNKEFELLLKNYIINPRSSLKPTEFQKYLKSYRFIGKVDEYYDQAKEIIAVSKSLELGLSSPIIEIEKRGLDWNEVLNDWDRWNTALKERGLNFNITPVPQNAV
;
A
#
# COMPACT_ATOMS: atom_id res chain seq x y z
N MET A 1 33.85 -7.46 -24.25
CA MET A 1 32.48 -7.56 -24.81
C MET A 1 31.52 -7.81 -23.64
N GLU A 2 31.54 -6.96 -22.61
CA GLU A 2 30.94 -7.22 -21.29
C GLU A 2 30.40 -5.93 -20.63
N SER A 3 29.78 -5.06 -21.43
CA SER A 3 29.06 -3.88 -20.93
C SER A 3 27.62 -3.89 -21.43
N VAL A 4 27.00 -5.08 -21.45
CA VAL A 4 25.54 -5.18 -21.38
C VAL A 4 25.18 -4.71 -19.98
N SER A 5 25.04 -3.39 -19.93
CA SER A 5 25.28 -2.51 -18.80
C SER A 5 24.29 -2.76 -17.67
N TYR A 6 24.75 -2.79 -16.42
CA TYR A 6 23.88 -2.81 -15.23
C TYR A 6 22.72 -1.80 -15.31
N SER A 7 22.90 -0.69 -16.04
CA SER A 7 21.85 0.29 -16.32
C SER A 7 20.68 -0.27 -17.14
N SER A 8 20.90 -1.14 -18.14
CA SER A 8 19.83 -1.70 -18.96
C SER A 8 19.04 -2.77 -18.21
N LEU A 9 19.71 -3.58 -17.39
CA LEU A 9 19.07 -4.57 -16.51
C LEU A 9 18.21 -3.89 -15.44
N ARG A 10 18.69 -2.80 -14.85
CA ARG A 10 17.91 -2.00 -13.89
C ARG A 10 16.70 -1.35 -14.54
N SER A 11 16.86 -0.76 -15.73
CA SER A 11 15.74 -0.16 -16.47
C SER A 11 14.70 -1.20 -16.91
N ALA A 12 15.15 -2.40 -17.31
CA ALA A 12 14.26 -3.50 -17.64
C ALA A 12 13.45 -3.96 -16.41
N HIS A 13 14.09 -4.07 -15.25
CA HIS A 13 13.42 -4.41 -14.00
C HIS A 13 12.38 -3.36 -13.57
N ILE A 14 12.70 -2.07 -13.72
CA ILE A 14 11.77 -0.96 -13.47
C ILE A 14 10.52 -1.07 -14.36
N ALA A 15 10.72 -1.33 -15.66
CA ALA A 15 9.63 -1.47 -16.62
C ALA A 15 8.77 -2.72 -16.33
N GLU A 16 9.41 -3.83 -15.96
CA GLU A 16 8.74 -5.07 -15.57
C GLU A 16 7.88 -4.88 -14.32
N GLN A 17 8.37 -4.16 -13.31
CA GLN A 17 7.61 -3.86 -12.11
C GLN A 17 6.42 -2.93 -12.37
N ALA A 18 6.59 -1.92 -13.23
CA ALA A 18 5.48 -1.08 -13.66
C ALA A 18 4.40 -1.92 -14.36
N PHE A 19 4.81 -2.81 -15.26
CA PHE A 19 3.91 -3.75 -15.92
C PHE A 19 3.19 -4.67 -14.93
N ILE A 20 3.90 -5.26 -13.98
CA ILE A 20 3.29 -6.13 -12.95
C ILE A 20 2.28 -5.36 -12.11
N LYS A 21 2.57 -4.11 -11.73
CA LYS A 21 1.65 -3.26 -10.97
C LYS A 21 0.37 -2.96 -11.74
N ASP A 22 0.50 -2.59 -13.01
CA ASP A 22 -0.65 -2.32 -13.88
C ASP A 22 -1.46 -3.59 -14.14
N TRP A 23 -0.77 -4.72 -14.34
CA TRP A 23 -1.39 -6.03 -14.49
C TRP A 23 -2.15 -6.47 -13.23
N GLN A 24 -1.57 -6.28 -12.05
CA GLN A 24 -2.23 -6.55 -10.78
C GLN A 24 -3.47 -5.66 -10.59
N ARG A 25 -3.38 -4.37 -10.91
CA ARG A 25 -4.54 -3.47 -10.86
C ARG A 25 -5.64 -3.96 -11.81
N TRP A 26 -5.27 -4.28 -13.05
CA TRP A 26 -6.21 -4.81 -14.03
C TRP A 26 -6.88 -6.11 -13.54
N LEU A 27 -6.11 -7.03 -12.96
CA LEU A 27 -6.63 -8.27 -12.37
C LEU A 27 -7.60 -8.00 -11.22
N ILE A 28 -7.28 -7.05 -10.35
CA ILE A 28 -8.14 -6.67 -9.22
C ILE A 28 -9.48 -6.12 -9.74
N GLU A 29 -9.41 -5.14 -10.63
CA GLU A 29 -10.57 -4.44 -11.17
C GLU A 29 -11.48 -5.35 -12.01
N ASN A 30 -10.88 -6.19 -12.86
CA ASN A 30 -11.63 -6.96 -13.85
C ASN A 30 -12.00 -8.37 -13.40
N TRP A 31 -11.26 -8.94 -12.44
CA TRP A 31 -11.44 -10.32 -12.01
C TRP A 31 -11.67 -10.46 -10.51
N LYS A 32 -10.72 -10.08 -9.65
CA LYS A 32 -10.82 -10.40 -8.21
C LYS A 32 -12.02 -9.77 -7.53
N ASN A 33 -12.37 -8.54 -7.90
CA ASN A 33 -13.60 -7.92 -7.39
C ASN A 33 -14.85 -8.74 -7.73
N LYS A 34 -14.97 -9.23 -8.97
CA LYS A 34 -16.12 -10.04 -9.41
C LYS A 34 -16.14 -11.42 -8.75
N GLU A 35 -14.97 -12.05 -8.63
CA GLU A 35 -14.82 -13.35 -7.95
C GLU A 35 -15.26 -13.26 -6.49
N PHE A 36 -14.81 -12.23 -5.78
CA PHE A 36 -15.18 -12.01 -4.39
C PHE A 36 -16.66 -11.70 -4.22
N GLU A 37 -17.24 -10.90 -5.11
CA GLU A 37 -18.68 -10.63 -5.09
C GLU A 37 -19.50 -11.92 -5.22
N LEU A 38 -19.13 -12.82 -6.14
CA LEU A 38 -19.78 -14.11 -6.33
C LEU A 38 -19.61 -15.03 -5.11
N LEU A 39 -18.40 -15.07 -4.55
CA LEU A 39 -18.11 -15.84 -3.34
C LEU A 39 -18.96 -15.35 -2.15
N LEU A 40 -19.05 -14.04 -1.96
CA LEU A 40 -19.84 -13.43 -0.91
C LEU A 40 -21.34 -13.70 -1.08
N LYS A 41 -21.85 -13.63 -2.31
CA LYS A 41 -23.24 -14.03 -2.63
C LYS A 41 -23.51 -15.48 -2.24
N ASN A 42 -22.65 -16.40 -2.67
CA ASN A 42 -22.80 -17.83 -2.36
C ASN A 42 -22.74 -18.10 -0.86
N TYR A 43 -21.85 -17.41 -0.15
CA TYR A 43 -21.72 -17.54 1.30
C TYR A 43 -23.01 -17.08 2.01
N ILE A 44 -23.56 -15.93 1.64
CA ILE A 44 -24.77 -15.38 2.26
C ILE A 44 -26.02 -16.24 2.01
N ILE A 45 -26.12 -16.87 0.84
CA ILE A 45 -27.23 -17.76 0.50
C ILE A 45 -27.17 -19.07 1.31
N ASN A 46 -25.99 -19.46 1.79
CA ASN A 46 -25.83 -20.66 2.59
C ASN A 46 -26.55 -20.49 3.95
N PRO A 47 -27.48 -21.38 4.32
CA PRO A 47 -28.22 -21.28 5.58
C PRO A 47 -27.35 -21.41 6.84
N ARG A 48 -26.06 -21.78 6.70
CA ARG A 48 -25.07 -21.79 7.79
C ARG A 48 -24.27 -20.48 7.92
N SER A 49 -24.50 -19.50 7.05
CA SER A 49 -23.82 -18.20 7.12
C SER A 49 -24.35 -17.35 8.28
N SER A 50 -23.44 -16.71 8.99
CA SER A 50 -23.75 -15.69 10.00
C SER A 50 -24.03 -14.30 9.41
N LEU A 51 -23.80 -14.11 8.11
CA LEU A 51 -23.96 -12.83 7.43
C LEU A 51 -25.41 -12.58 7.02
N LYS A 52 -25.88 -11.35 7.22
CA LYS A 52 -27.24 -10.94 6.85
C LYS A 52 -27.29 -10.53 5.37
N PRO A 53 -28.22 -11.07 4.57
CA PRO A 53 -28.37 -10.66 3.17
C PRO A 53 -28.61 -9.15 2.99
N THR A 54 -29.30 -8.53 3.95
CA THR A 54 -29.62 -7.09 3.94
C THR A 54 -28.38 -6.20 4.03
N GLU A 55 -27.27 -6.71 4.57
CA GLU A 55 -26.01 -5.96 4.72
C GLU A 55 -25.01 -6.24 3.58
N PHE A 56 -25.39 -6.96 2.52
CA PHE A 56 -24.49 -7.34 1.43
C PHE A 56 -23.69 -6.17 0.84
N GLN A 57 -24.35 -5.04 0.58
CA GLN A 57 -23.71 -3.84 0.04
C GLN A 57 -22.70 -3.21 0.99
N LYS A 58 -22.89 -3.38 2.30
CA LYS A 58 -21.95 -2.90 3.32
C LYS A 58 -20.69 -3.76 3.29
N TYR A 59 -20.85 -5.09 3.30
CA TYR A 59 -19.71 -6.01 3.21
C TYR A 59 -18.91 -5.81 1.93
N LEU A 60 -19.58 -5.52 0.80
CA LEU A 60 -18.89 -5.22 -0.45
C LEU A 60 -18.05 -3.93 -0.40
N LYS A 61 -18.47 -2.94 0.38
CA LYS A 61 -17.73 -1.68 0.56
C LYS A 61 -16.66 -1.78 1.64
N SER A 62 -16.75 -2.78 2.52
CA SER A 62 -15.80 -3.02 3.61
C SER A 62 -14.48 -3.64 3.17
N TYR A 63 -14.38 -4.17 1.94
CA TYR A 63 -13.17 -4.81 1.45
C TYR A 63 -12.55 -4.01 0.30
N ARG A 64 -11.23 -4.09 0.21
CA ARG A 64 -10.46 -3.59 -0.94
C ARG A 64 -9.30 -4.53 -1.16
N PHE A 65 -9.17 -5.06 -2.38
CA PHE A 65 -7.97 -5.80 -2.75
C PHE A 65 -6.81 -4.84 -2.97
N ILE A 66 -5.66 -5.20 -2.42
CA ILE A 66 -4.44 -4.41 -2.51
C ILE A 66 -3.41 -5.27 -3.22
N GLY A 67 -2.84 -4.74 -4.31
CA GLY A 67 -1.77 -5.39 -5.05
C GLY A 67 -0.48 -5.43 -4.21
N LYS A 68 0.38 -6.40 -4.50
CA LYS A 68 1.68 -6.51 -3.82
C LYS A 68 2.57 -5.35 -4.29
N VAL A 69 3.12 -4.60 -3.34
CA VAL A 69 4.16 -3.60 -3.61
C VAL A 69 5.52 -4.30 -3.47
N ASP A 70 6.37 -4.23 -4.49
CA ASP A 70 7.75 -4.70 -4.38
C ASP A 70 8.60 -3.64 -3.68
N GLU A 71 9.29 -4.04 -2.61
CA GLU A 71 10.14 -3.16 -1.78
C GLU A 71 11.56 -2.95 -2.37
N TYR A 72 11.84 -3.49 -3.56
CA TYR A 72 13.19 -3.52 -4.16
C TYR A 72 13.65 -2.19 -4.80
N TYR A 73 12.87 -1.12 -4.68
CA TYR A 73 13.30 0.20 -5.09
C TYR A 73 14.30 0.81 -4.10
N ASP A 74 15.14 1.71 -4.61
CA ASP A 74 15.98 2.59 -3.78
C ASP A 74 15.06 3.41 -2.86
N GLN A 75 14.85 2.90 -1.64
CA GLN A 75 13.87 3.41 -0.68
C GLN A 75 14.10 4.89 -0.39
N ALA A 76 15.36 5.34 -0.46
CA ALA A 76 15.70 6.75 -0.29
C ALA A 76 15.08 7.62 -1.40
N LYS A 77 15.18 7.19 -2.67
CA LYS A 77 14.58 7.92 -3.80
C LYS A 77 13.06 7.93 -3.74
N GLU A 78 12.44 6.83 -3.29
CA GLU A 78 10.99 6.76 -3.14
C GLU A 78 10.51 7.66 -2.00
N ILE A 79 11.18 7.67 -0.85
CA ILE A 79 10.86 8.57 0.26
C ILE A 79 10.98 10.04 -0.18
N ILE A 80 12.03 10.39 -0.93
CA ILE A 80 12.20 11.74 -1.49
C ILE A 80 11.07 12.07 -2.47
N ALA A 81 10.71 11.16 -3.37
CA ALA A 81 9.63 11.37 -4.33
C ALA A 81 8.26 11.54 -3.65
N VAL A 82 7.98 10.73 -2.63
CA VAL A 82 6.76 10.82 -1.82
C VAL A 82 6.73 12.14 -1.04
N SER A 83 7.84 12.52 -0.37
CA SER A 83 7.96 13.82 0.32
C SER A 83 7.66 14.97 -0.64
N LYS A 84 8.29 14.96 -1.82
CA LYS A 84 8.09 15.98 -2.85
C LYS A 84 6.66 16.02 -3.36
N SER A 85 6.02 14.85 -3.54
CA SER A 85 4.63 14.75 -3.98
C SER A 85 3.65 15.32 -2.94
N LEU A 86 3.93 15.11 -1.65
CA LEU A 86 3.14 15.65 -0.55
C LEU A 86 3.35 17.16 -0.41
N GLU A 87 4.60 17.64 -0.51
CA GLU A 87 4.95 19.07 -0.51
C GLU A 87 4.27 19.83 -1.66
N LEU A 88 4.21 19.24 -2.86
CA LEU A 88 3.58 19.81 -4.04
C LEU A 88 2.05 19.66 -4.07
N GLY A 89 1.46 18.97 -3.08
CA GLY A 89 0.01 18.72 -3.03
C GLY A 89 -0.52 17.79 -4.12
N LEU A 90 0.35 17.02 -4.76
CA LEU A 90 -0.02 16.05 -5.81
C LEU A 90 -0.56 14.73 -5.25
N SER A 91 -0.36 14.49 -3.95
CA SER A 91 -0.87 13.33 -3.22
C SER A 91 -1.24 13.71 -1.79
N SER A 92 -1.86 12.79 -1.04
CA SER A 92 -2.19 12.96 0.38
C SER A 92 -1.56 11.86 1.24
N PRO A 93 -1.28 12.12 2.53
CA PRO A 93 -0.73 11.11 3.43
C PRO A 93 -1.58 9.84 3.51
N ILE A 94 -2.91 9.99 3.48
CA ILE A 94 -3.86 8.86 3.48
C ILE A 94 -3.66 7.99 2.23
N ILE A 95 -3.58 8.61 1.06
CA ILE A 95 -3.41 7.89 -0.21
C ILE A 95 -2.07 7.14 -0.22
N GLU A 96 -0.99 7.74 0.30
CA GLU A 96 0.32 7.08 0.35
C GLU A 96 0.37 5.92 1.34
N ILE A 97 -0.32 6.02 2.48
CA ILE A 97 -0.44 4.93 3.46
C ILE A 97 -1.26 3.78 2.87
N GLU A 98 -2.40 4.07 2.24
CA GLU A 98 -3.24 3.05 1.60
C GLU A 98 -2.55 2.37 0.42
N LYS A 99 -1.72 3.10 -0.35
CA LYS A 99 -0.90 2.52 -1.43
C LYS A 99 0.06 1.45 -0.92
N ARG A 100 0.50 1.55 0.34
CA ARG A 100 1.36 0.56 1.00
C ARG A 100 0.58 -0.59 1.64
N GLY A 101 -0.75 -0.59 1.50
CA GLY A 101 -1.62 -1.63 2.03
C GLY A 101 -1.94 -1.51 3.51
N LEU A 102 -1.71 -0.34 4.10
CA LEU A 102 -1.99 -0.06 5.50
C LEU A 102 -3.27 0.75 5.64
N ASP A 103 -4.02 0.51 6.71
CA ASP A 103 -5.15 1.37 7.08
C ASP A 103 -4.63 2.61 7.84
N TRP A 104 -5.09 3.79 7.42
CA TRP A 104 -4.59 5.04 7.99
C TRP A 104 -5.02 5.26 9.44
N ASN A 105 -6.20 4.75 9.87
CA ASN A 105 -6.61 4.84 11.27
C ASN A 105 -5.76 3.92 12.14
N GLU A 106 -5.50 2.70 11.67
CA GLU A 106 -4.61 1.77 12.39
C GLU A 106 -3.21 2.36 12.56
N VAL A 107 -2.65 2.96 11.50
CA VAL A 107 -1.34 3.61 11.57
C VAL A 107 -1.31 4.74 12.60
N LEU A 108 -2.34 5.59 12.66
CA LEU A 108 -2.42 6.65 13.67
C LEU A 108 -2.54 6.11 15.09
N ASN A 109 -3.34 5.06 15.28
CA ASN A 109 -3.50 4.40 16.57
C ASN A 109 -2.19 3.77 17.07
N ASP A 110 -1.42 3.16 16.16
CA ASP A 110 -0.14 2.56 16.50
C ASP A 110 0.92 3.62 16.83
N TRP A 111 0.90 4.77 16.13
CA TRP A 111 1.73 5.92 16.50
C TRP A 111 1.39 6.48 17.88
N ASP A 112 0.11 6.55 18.24
CA ASP A 112 -0.32 7.02 19.56
C ASP A 112 0.14 6.06 20.67
N ARG A 113 -0.03 4.75 20.45
CA ARG A 113 0.49 3.69 21.34
C ARG A 113 2.01 3.79 21.51
N TRP A 114 2.73 3.97 20.41
CA TRP A 114 4.19 4.11 20.41
C TRP A 114 4.64 5.35 21.19
N ASN A 115 4.04 6.51 20.92
CA ASN A 115 4.35 7.75 21.61
C ASN A 115 4.05 7.69 23.11
N THR A 116 2.97 7.00 23.49
CA THR A 116 2.65 6.75 24.90
C THR A 116 3.72 5.90 25.57
N ALA A 117 4.13 4.79 24.95
CA ALA A 117 5.18 3.91 25.46
C ALA A 117 6.56 4.60 25.55
N LEU A 118 6.86 5.53 24.64
CA LEU A 118 8.05 6.36 24.70
C LEU A 118 8.04 7.30 25.90
N LYS A 119 6.92 7.99 26.14
CA LYS A 119 6.74 8.90 27.28
C LYS A 119 6.87 8.17 28.62
N GLU A 120 6.24 7.00 28.75
CA GLU A 120 6.33 6.17 29.96
C GLU A 120 7.78 5.76 30.28
N ARG A 121 8.63 5.63 29.27
CA ARG A 121 10.04 5.24 29.39
C ARG A 121 11.00 6.43 29.41
N GLY A 122 10.50 7.67 29.34
CA GLY A 122 11.33 8.88 29.27
C GLY A 122 12.17 8.97 27.99
N LEU A 123 11.75 8.33 26.90
CA LEU A 123 12.45 8.32 25.62
C LEU A 123 11.76 9.28 24.63
N ASN A 124 12.53 9.92 23.75
CA ASN A 124 12.02 10.77 22.68
C ASN A 124 12.42 10.20 21.31
N PHE A 125 11.48 10.17 20.37
CA PHE A 125 11.73 9.80 18.98
C PHE A 125 11.80 11.07 18.13
N ASN A 126 13.01 11.51 17.82
CA ASN A 126 13.25 12.61 16.89
C ASN A 126 13.74 12.04 15.56
N ILE A 127 13.04 12.37 14.47
CA ILE A 127 13.43 12.02 13.11
C ILE A 127 14.43 13.08 12.64
N THR A 128 15.69 12.72 12.49
CA THR A 128 16.68 13.57 11.81
C THR A 128 16.43 13.49 10.30
N PRO A 129 16.24 14.62 9.58
CA PRO A 129 16.02 14.59 8.14
C PRO A 129 17.29 14.08 7.43
N VAL A 130 17.10 13.18 6.46
CA VAL A 130 18.19 12.64 5.63
C VAL A 130 18.72 13.78 4.72
N PRO A 131 20.05 14.04 4.69
CA PRO A 131 20.61 15.10 3.85
C PRO A 131 20.38 14.79 2.36
N GLN A 132 19.87 15.79 1.62
CA GLN A 132 19.51 15.69 0.20
C GLN A 132 20.69 15.39 -0.75
N ASN A 133 21.92 15.38 -0.26
CA ASN A 133 23.14 15.22 -1.06
C ASN A 133 23.71 13.78 -1.05
N ALA A 134 22.99 12.78 -0.53
CA ALA A 134 23.48 11.40 -0.38
C ALA A 134 23.04 10.45 -1.53
N VAL A 135 22.73 10.98 -2.72
CA VAL A 135 22.31 10.20 -3.90
C VAL A 135 23.08 10.64 -5.14
#